data_AF-A0A7S0Q062-F1
#
_entry.id   AF-A0A7S0Q062-F1
#
_cell.length_a   1.000
_cell.length_b   1.000
_cell.length_c   1.000
_cell.angle_alpha   90.00
_cell.angle_beta   90.00
_cell.angle_gamma   90.00
#
_symmetry.space_group_name_H-M   'P 1'
#
loop_
_entity.id
_entity.type
_entity.pdbx_description
1 polymer ?
#
loop_
_entity_poly.entity_id
_entity_poly.type
_entity_poly.pdbx_seq_one_letter_code
_entity_poly.pdbx_strand_id
1 'polypeptide(L)'
;GAFLLLGNNEQFKDQSEWDNPDTRKSIGLTLFSFTQLLNLYNARIEAQELWVNGYNYLTSMWNLFDVISVLNVISIVPLLYFHSPLAKAFASFGTIVMLTRMSKLARGNEKYSFLISIIIECFYDMVPFVSLCFTFLLFEAFAFNLLAPPDSEYFGDFFSAWFTSYSLMFGEFDSFVYKDSFFMGLFFHLFTITVSIVLLNVLIAIISDTYERVQEKGAPKSLLERADLILEMQQRMLQSQCADPKLFPEWVHVIERVELFDSRHEAWSGRL
;
A
#
# COMPACT_ATOMS: atom_id res chain seq x y z
N GLY A 1 -13.56 4.95 12.23
CA GLY A 1 -14.28 6.10 12.80
C GLY A 1 -15.42 6.51 11.90
N ALA A 2 -16.58 5.86 12.03
CA ALA A 2 -17.81 6.18 11.31
C ALA A 2 -19.04 6.00 12.23
N PHE A 3 -18.91 6.40 13.51
CA PHE A 3 -19.91 6.12 14.55
C PHE A 3 -20.30 7.33 15.41
N LEU A 4 -19.99 8.56 14.99
CA LEU A 4 -20.14 9.74 15.87
C LEU A 4 -20.88 10.95 15.26
N LEU A 5 -21.82 10.74 14.33
CA LEU A 5 -22.55 11.87 13.71
C LEU A 5 -24.06 11.70 13.55
N LEU A 6 -24.77 11.05 14.48
CA LEU A 6 -26.23 11.18 14.56
C LEU A 6 -26.71 11.18 16.02
N GLY A 7 -26.62 12.35 16.65
CA GLY A 7 -27.29 12.66 17.90
C GLY A 7 -28.55 13.51 17.65
N ASN A 8 -29.64 13.11 18.33
CA ASN A 8 -30.92 13.80 18.54
C ASN A 8 -31.84 14.04 17.32
N ASN A 9 -32.80 13.12 17.13
CA ASN A 9 -34.24 13.41 17.25
C ASN A 9 -35.09 12.14 16.98
N GLU A 10 -35.91 11.76 17.96
CA GLU A 10 -37.19 11.01 17.88
C GLU A 10 -37.43 9.93 16.78
N GLN A 11 -36.48 9.02 16.50
CA GLN A 11 -36.73 7.84 15.63
C GLN A 11 -36.33 6.47 16.24
N PHE A 12 -36.29 6.35 17.57
CA PHE A 12 -35.93 5.12 18.29
C PHE A 12 -37.09 4.09 18.37
N LYS A 13 -37.61 3.63 17.22
CA LYS A 13 -38.36 2.36 17.15
C LYS A 13 -37.68 1.27 16.31
N ASP A 14 -36.76 1.65 15.42
CA ASP A 14 -36.05 0.68 14.56
C ASP A 14 -34.74 0.16 15.15
N GLN A 15 -34.23 0.72 16.25
CA GLN A 15 -32.97 0.28 16.85
C GLN A 15 -33.02 -1.09 17.53
N SER A 16 -34.21 -1.62 17.85
CA SER A 16 -34.34 -2.94 18.50
C SER A 16 -34.11 -4.10 17.54
N GLU A 17 -34.40 -3.94 16.24
CA GLU A 17 -34.14 -4.97 15.23
C GLU A 17 -32.64 -5.08 14.89
N TRP A 18 -31.89 -3.98 14.92
CA TRP A 18 -30.44 -3.93 14.69
C TRP A 18 -29.59 -4.41 15.87
N ASP A 19 -30.16 -4.41 17.08
CA ASP A 19 -29.55 -4.99 18.29
C ASP A 19 -29.86 -6.48 18.48
N ASN A 20 -30.75 -7.06 17.66
CA ASN A 20 -31.02 -8.49 17.72
C ASN A 20 -29.77 -9.29 17.24
N PRO A 21 -29.18 -10.15 18.10
CA PRO A 21 -27.99 -10.93 17.76
C PRO A 21 -28.19 -11.86 16.57
N ASP A 22 -29.41 -12.33 16.31
CA ASP A 22 -29.72 -13.21 15.17
C ASP A 22 -29.75 -12.42 13.85
N THR A 23 -30.28 -11.20 13.87
CA THR A 23 -30.23 -10.28 12.72
C THR A 23 -28.79 -9.95 12.34
N ARG A 24 -27.93 -9.64 13.33
CA ARG A 24 -26.50 -9.37 13.10
C ARG A 24 -25.75 -10.56 12.50
N LYS A 25 -26.00 -11.77 12.99
CA LYS A 25 -25.41 -13.00 12.44
C LYS A 25 -25.86 -13.25 11.01
N SER A 26 -27.15 -13.08 10.74
CA SER A 26 -27.72 -13.26 9.39
C SER A 26 -27.09 -12.29 8.39
N ILE A 27 -27.01 -11.00 8.73
CA ILE A 27 -26.38 -9.97 7.89
C ILE A 27 -24.89 -10.28 7.68
N GLY A 28 -24.17 -10.66 8.73
CA GLY A 28 -22.76 -11.03 8.62
C GLY A 28 -22.54 -12.21 7.67
N LEU A 29 -23.41 -13.22 7.74
CA LEU A 29 -23.31 -14.41 6.91
C LEU A 29 -23.67 -14.13 5.45
N THR A 30 -24.64 -13.26 5.18
CA THR A 30 -24.98 -12.85 3.80
C THR A 30 -23.86 -12.04 3.17
N LEU A 31 -23.30 -11.04 3.89
CA LEU A 31 -22.17 -10.24 3.41
C LEU A 31 -20.92 -11.10 3.17
N PHE A 32 -20.63 -12.04 4.08
CA PHE A 32 -19.53 -12.98 3.92
C PHE A 32 -19.73 -13.87 2.69
N SER A 33 -20.91 -14.45 2.52
CA SER A 33 -21.22 -15.29 1.36
C SER A 33 -21.10 -14.52 0.04
N PHE A 34 -21.60 -13.28 0.01
CA PHE A 34 -21.46 -12.40 -1.15
C PHE A 34 -19.98 -12.10 -1.46
N THR A 35 -19.18 -11.81 -0.43
CA THR A 35 -17.74 -11.57 -0.58
C THR A 35 -17.02 -12.79 -1.16
N GLN A 36 -17.37 -14.00 -0.71
CA GLN A 36 -16.79 -15.23 -1.23
C GLN A 36 -17.18 -15.48 -2.69
N LEU A 37 -18.44 -15.23 -3.08
CA LEU A 37 -18.87 -15.33 -4.47
C LEU A 37 -18.13 -14.35 -5.38
N LEU A 38 -17.99 -13.09 -4.95
CA LEU A 38 -17.21 -12.09 -5.67
C LEU A 38 -15.73 -12.51 -5.80
N ASN A 39 -15.18 -13.09 -4.74
CA ASN A 39 -13.79 -13.55 -4.76
C ASN A 39 -13.58 -14.75 -5.70
N LEU A 40 -14.54 -15.68 -5.80
CA LEU A 40 -14.50 -16.78 -6.77
C LEU A 40 -14.60 -16.27 -8.22
N TYR A 41 -15.43 -15.25 -8.46
CA TYR A 41 -15.49 -14.59 -9.75
C TYR A 41 -14.14 -13.96 -10.13
N ASN A 42 -13.50 -13.23 -9.19
CA ASN A 42 -12.18 -12.66 -9.41
C ASN A 42 -11.11 -13.75 -9.61
N ALA A 43 -11.13 -14.82 -8.80
CA ALA A 43 -10.22 -15.95 -8.94
C ALA A 43 -10.26 -16.57 -10.34
N ARG A 44 -11.46 -16.67 -10.93
CA ARG A 44 -11.63 -17.14 -12.30
C ARG A 44 -10.97 -16.20 -13.31
N ILE A 45 -11.14 -14.89 -13.16
CA ILE A 45 -10.51 -13.89 -14.05
C ILE A 45 -8.99 -13.98 -13.95
N GLU A 46 -8.44 -13.96 -12.74
CA GLU A 46 -6.98 -14.03 -12.53
C GLU A 46 -6.41 -15.35 -13.04
N ALA A 47 -7.12 -16.47 -12.88
CA ALA A 47 -6.69 -17.76 -13.42
C ALA A 47 -6.68 -17.78 -14.96
N GLN A 48 -7.63 -17.12 -15.61
CA GLN A 48 -7.63 -16.97 -17.06
C GLN A 48 -6.46 -16.10 -17.54
N GLU A 49 -6.20 -14.99 -16.85
CA GLU A 49 -5.10 -14.10 -17.19
C GLU A 49 -3.73 -14.75 -16.98
N LEU A 50 -3.55 -15.49 -15.88
CA LEU A 50 -2.36 -16.31 -15.63
C LEU A 50 -2.18 -17.39 -16.70
N TRP A 51 -3.26 -17.98 -17.20
CA TRP A 51 -3.18 -19.01 -18.25
C TRP A 51 -2.72 -18.44 -19.60
N VAL A 52 -3.19 -17.24 -19.95
CA VAL A 52 -2.81 -16.55 -21.20
C VAL A 52 -1.39 -16.00 -21.14
N ASN A 53 -1.02 -15.34 -20.04
CA ASN A 53 0.25 -14.62 -19.90
C ASN A 53 1.37 -15.47 -19.28
N GLY A 54 1.05 -16.64 -18.71
CA GLY A 54 2.01 -17.60 -18.16
C GLY A 54 2.91 -17.00 -17.09
N TYR A 55 4.22 -17.23 -17.20
CA TYR A 55 5.21 -16.75 -16.23
C TYR A 55 5.31 -15.22 -16.17
N ASN A 56 5.11 -14.54 -17.31
CA ASN A 56 5.21 -13.08 -17.37
C ASN A 56 4.16 -12.40 -16.48
N TYR A 57 3.01 -13.05 -16.25
CA TYR A 57 2.00 -12.57 -15.32
C TYR A 57 2.55 -12.41 -13.89
N LEU A 58 3.33 -13.39 -13.40
CA LEU A 58 3.86 -13.37 -12.03
C LEU A 58 5.03 -12.40 -11.85
N THR A 59 5.64 -11.92 -12.93
CA THR A 59 6.65 -10.85 -12.86
C THR A 59 6.05 -9.47 -12.59
N SER A 60 4.75 -9.29 -12.84
CA SER A 60 4.05 -8.05 -12.51
C SER A 60 3.69 -8.01 -11.03
N MET A 61 4.16 -6.97 -10.33
CA MET A 61 3.86 -6.77 -8.90
C MET A 61 2.34 -6.70 -8.63
N TRP A 62 1.58 -6.11 -9.54
CA TRP A 62 0.13 -5.94 -9.40
C TRP A 62 -0.60 -7.27 -9.41
N ASN A 63 -0.20 -8.13 -10.33
CA ASN A 63 -0.78 -9.44 -10.52
C ASN A 63 -0.43 -10.37 -9.36
N LEU A 64 0.79 -10.25 -8.81
CA LEU A 64 1.17 -10.92 -7.57
C LEU A 64 0.25 -10.51 -6.40
N PHE A 65 -0.02 -9.21 -6.23
CA PHE A 65 -0.93 -8.73 -5.18
C PHE A 65 -2.38 -9.24 -5.37
N ASP A 66 -2.87 -9.31 -6.60
CA ASP A 66 -4.20 -9.85 -6.90
C ASP A 66 -4.31 -11.33 -6.54
N VAL A 67 -3.29 -12.13 -6.87
CA VAL A 67 -3.21 -13.54 -6.48
C VAL A 67 -3.14 -13.70 -4.96
N ILE A 68 -2.29 -12.94 -4.27
CA ILE A 68 -2.20 -12.96 -2.80
C ILE A 68 -3.55 -12.63 -2.16
N SER A 69 -4.27 -11.64 -2.72
CA SER A 69 -5.60 -11.27 -2.26
C SER A 69 -6.62 -12.40 -2.42
N VAL A 70 -6.66 -13.05 -3.59
CA VAL A 70 -7.55 -14.19 -3.83
C VAL A 70 -7.27 -15.32 -2.84
N LEU A 71 -6.00 -15.69 -2.69
CA LEU A 71 -5.57 -16.78 -1.80
C LEU A 71 -5.89 -16.47 -0.34
N ASN A 72 -5.65 -15.23 0.12
CA ASN A 72 -5.96 -14.82 1.48
C ASN A 72 -7.47 -15.00 1.77
N VAL A 73 -8.35 -14.53 0.89
CA VAL A 73 -9.81 -14.61 1.10
C VAL A 73 -10.33 -16.07 1.05
N ILE A 74 -9.78 -16.89 0.15
CA ILE A 74 -10.13 -18.33 0.07
C ILE A 74 -9.72 -19.06 1.35
N SER A 75 -8.55 -18.74 1.91
CA SER A 75 -8.03 -19.41 3.10
C SER A 75 -8.88 -19.19 4.37
N ILE A 76 -9.73 -18.15 4.39
CA ILE A 76 -10.60 -17.85 5.54
C ILE A 76 -11.66 -18.94 5.75
N VAL A 77 -12.21 -19.53 4.68
CA VAL A 77 -13.28 -20.55 4.78
C VAL A 77 -12.83 -21.80 5.55
N PRO A 78 -11.72 -22.48 5.20
CA PRO A 78 -11.25 -23.62 5.97
C PRO A 78 -10.81 -23.21 7.39
N LEU A 79 -10.21 -22.03 7.58
CA LEU A 79 -9.83 -21.56 8.92
C LEU A 79 -11.03 -21.37 9.85
N LEU A 80 -12.17 -20.89 9.33
CA LEU A 80 -13.42 -20.81 10.07
C LEU A 80 -14.01 -22.19 10.35
N TYR A 81 -13.96 -23.10 9.37
CA TYR A 81 -14.44 -24.48 9.55
C TYR A 81 -13.70 -25.21 10.69
N PHE A 82 -12.38 -25.06 10.75
CA PHE A 82 -11.54 -25.62 11.82
C PHE A 82 -11.52 -24.77 13.10
N HIS A 83 -12.33 -23.71 13.21
CA HIS A 83 -12.40 -22.82 14.38
C HIS A 83 -11.03 -22.25 14.80
N SER A 84 -10.14 -22.01 13.82
CA SER A 84 -8.78 -21.54 14.08
C SER A 84 -8.77 -20.03 14.40
N PRO A 85 -8.02 -19.59 15.44
CA PRO A 85 -7.87 -18.17 15.75
C PRO A 85 -7.21 -17.38 14.62
N LEU A 86 -6.48 -18.07 13.73
CA LEU A 86 -5.85 -17.47 12.55
C LEU A 86 -6.87 -16.88 11.56
N ALA A 87 -8.14 -17.32 11.58
CA ALA A 87 -9.17 -16.75 10.72
C ALA A 87 -9.30 -15.23 10.89
N LYS A 88 -9.21 -14.73 12.14
CA LYS A 88 -9.26 -13.29 12.44
C LYS A 88 -8.01 -12.57 11.92
N ALA A 89 -6.84 -13.17 12.08
CA ALA A 89 -5.58 -12.61 11.58
C ALA A 89 -5.59 -12.50 10.05
N PHE A 90 -6.02 -13.55 9.35
CA PHE A 90 -6.13 -13.56 7.90
C PHE A 90 -7.19 -12.60 7.38
N ALA A 91 -8.35 -12.50 8.04
CA ALA A 91 -9.35 -11.50 7.70
C ALA A 91 -8.83 -10.06 7.88
N SER A 92 -8.07 -9.79 8.94
CA SER A 92 -7.45 -8.49 9.19
C SER A 92 -6.34 -8.17 8.18
N PHE A 93 -5.56 -9.17 7.78
CA PHE A 93 -4.59 -9.00 6.71
C PHE A 93 -5.27 -8.72 5.36
N GLY A 94 -6.39 -9.40 5.08
CA GLY A 94 -7.18 -9.21 3.87
C GLY A 94 -7.69 -7.79 3.69
N THR A 95 -8.00 -7.05 4.76
CA THR A 95 -8.41 -5.63 4.65
C THR A 95 -7.27 -4.74 4.17
N ILE A 96 -6.03 -5.00 4.61
CA ILE A 96 -4.84 -4.28 4.14
C ILE A 96 -4.57 -4.63 2.68
N VAL A 97 -4.67 -5.92 2.32
CA VAL A 97 -4.50 -6.35 0.92
C VAL A 97 -5.57 -5.74 0.01
N MET A 98 -6.77 -5.47 0.49
CA MET A 98 -7.80 -4.79 -0.30
C MET A 98 -7.39 -3.37 -0.73
N LEU A 99 -6.47 -2.72 0.00
CA LEU A 99 -5.90 -1.42 -0.39
C LEU A 99 -5.08 -1.51 -1.69
N THR A 100 -4.36 -2.62 -1.91
CA THR A 100 -3.57 -2.80 -3.14
C THR A 100 -4.49 -2.92 -4.37
N ARG A 101 -5.65 -3.56 -4.21
CA ARG A 101 -6.69 -3.62 -5.25
C ARG A 101 -7.29 -2.26 -5.57
N MET A 102 -7.59 -1.47 -4.54
CA MET A 102 -8.07 -0.09 -4.75
C MET A 102 -7.01 0.76 -5.47
N SER A 103 -5.73 0.52 -5.17
CA SER A 103 -4.61 1.19 -5.85
C SER A 103 -4.54 0.81 -7.33
N LYS A 104 -4.71 -0.47 -7.69
CA LYS A 104 -4.76 -0.91 -9.10
C LYS A 104 -5.89 -0.21 -9.87
N LEU A 105 -7.09 -0.12 -9.29
CA LEU A 105 -8.22 0.61 -9.89
C LEU A 105 -7.93 2.11 -10.04
N ALA A 106 -7.28 2.71 -9.05
CA ALA A 106 -6.97 4.13 -9.06
C ALA A 106 -5.97 4.50 -10.19
N ARG A 107 -5.11 3.57 -10.65
CA ARG A 107 -4.19 3.79 -11.78
C ARG A 107 -4.88 4.20 -13.10
N GLY A 108 -6.17 3.94 -13.28
CA GLY A 108 -6.91 4.43 -14.44
C GLY A 108 -6.95 5.96 -14.55
N ASN A 109 -6.78 6.68 -13.44
CA ASN A 109 -6.74 8.14 -13.41
C ASN A 109 -5.28 8.66 -13.39
N GLU A 110 -4.99 9.72 -14.15
CA GLU A 110 -3.65 10.32 -14.25
C GLU A 110 -3.07 10.69 -12.89
N LYS A 111 -3.89 11.38 -12.07
CA LYS A 111 -3.42 11.95 -10.80
C LYS A 111 -3.05 10.85 -9.82
N TYR A 112 -3.83 9.77 -9.79
CA TYR A 112 -3.60 8.64 -8.91
C TYR A 112 -2.49 7.72 -9.44
N SER A 113 -2.40 7.47 -10.75
CA SER A 113 -1.28 6.74 -11.38
C SER A 113 0.05 7.42 -11.07
N PHE A 114 0.13 8.74 -11.22
CA PHE A 114 1.32 9.51 -10.87
C PHE A 114 1.70 9.36 -9.40
N LEU A 115 0.74 9.51 -8.48
CA LEU A 115 0.98 9.37 -7.04
C LEU A 115 1.46 7.95 -6.67
N ILE A 116 0.82 6.91 -7.24
CA ILE A 116 1.20 5.51 -7.02
C ILE A 116 2.61 5.24 -7.56
N SER A 117 2.95 5.78 -8.73
CA SER A 117 4.29 5.70 -9.30
C SER A 117 5.34 6.31 -8.36
N ILE A 118 5.10 7.51 -7.80
CA ILE A 118 6.01 8.11 -6.83
C ILE A 118 6.17 7.20 -5.61
N ILE A 119 5.07 6.70 -5.05
CA ILE A 119 5.10 5.86 -3.85
C ILE A 119 5.95 4.60 -4.08
N ILE A 120 5.76 3.91 -5.22
CA ILE A 120 6.49 2.68 -5.55
C ILE A 120 7.99 2.96 -5.74
N GLU A 121 8.33 4.01 -6.49
CA GLU A 121 9.73 4.39 -6.71
C GLU A 121 10.41 4.81 -5.40
N CYS A 122 9.70 5.54 -4.53
CA CYS A 122 10.18 5.86 -3.19
C CYS A 122 10.49 4.60 -2.38
N PHE A 123 9.62 3.57 -2.42
CA PHE A 123 9.89 2.31 -1.72
C PHE A 123 11.19 1.65 -2.18
N TYR A 124 11.48 1.67 -3.48
CA TYR A 124 12.73 1.12 -4.02
C TYR A 124 13.95 1.92 -3.59
N ASP A 125 13.89 3.25 -3.71
CA ASP A 125 15.01 4.13 -3.35
C ASP A 125 15.27 4.17 -1.84
N MET A 126 14.25 3.93 -1.01
CA MET A 126 14.39 3.84 0.44
C MET A 126 15.03 2.53 0.91
N VAL A 127 15.15 1.48 0.08
CA VAL A 127 15.67 0.16 0.54
C VAL A 127 17.05 0.27 1.22
N PRO A 128 18.07 0.92 0.62
CA PRO A 128 19.38 1.07 1.26
C PRO A 128 19.28 1.84 2.58
N PHE A 129 18.49 2.92 2.61
CA PHE A 129 18.27 3.72 3.81
C PHE A 129 17.61 2.92 4.93
N VAL A 130 16.52 2.21 4.63
CA VAL A 130 15.80 1.36 5.60
C VAL A 130 16.69 0.22 6.09
N SER A 131 17.52 -0.38 5.22
CA SER A 131 18.46 -1.42 5.64
C SER A 131 19.51 -0.91 6.64
N LEU A 132 19.96 0.33 6.46
CA LEU A 132 20.87 1.01 7.39
C LEU A 132 20.16 1.26 8.72
N CYS A 133 18.95 1.84 8.70
CA CYS A 133 18.13 2.07 9.90
C CYS A 133 17.88 0.77 10.68
N PHE A 134 17.51 -0.31 9.98
CA PHE A 134 17.29 -1.61 10.58
C PHE A 134 18.55 -2.16 11.27
N THR A 135 19.71 -1.97 10.66
CA THR A 135 21.00 -2.35 11.24
C THR A 135 21.28 -1.55 12.53
N PHE A 136 21.15 -0.22 12.50
CA PHE A 136 21.30 0.62 13.69
C PHE A 136 20.36 0.20 14.82
N LEU A 137 19.10 -0.06 14.48
CA LEU A 137 18.07 -0.49 15.43
C LEU A 137 18.42 -1.82 16.09
N LEU A 138 18.93 -2.81 15.33
CA LEU A 138 19.38 -4.09 15.90
C LEU A 138 20.54 -3.93 16.88
N PHE A 139 21.54 -3.11 16.54
CA PHE A 139 22.68 -2.86 17.43
C PHE A 139 22.27 -2.12 18.70
N GLU A 140 21.40 -1.13 18.58
CA GLU A 140 20.87 -0.38 19.72
C GLU A 140 20.03 -1.28 20.63
N ALA A 141 19.12 -2.06 20.06
CA ALA A 141 18.29 -3.01 20.80
C ALA A 141 19.13 -4.02 21.57
N PHE A 142 20.20 -4.53 20.94
CA PHE A 142 21.15 -5.42 21.60
C PHE A 142 21.91 -4.71 22.74
N ALA A 143 22.34 -3.47 22.52
CA ALA A 143 23.03 -2.68 23.54
C ALA A 143 22.14 -2.39 24.76
N PHE A 144 20.87 -2.01 24.54
CA PHE A 144 19.92 -1.81 25.63
C PHE A 144 19.56 -3.09 26.37
N ASN A 145 19.34 -4.20 25.66
CA ASN A 145 19.09 -5.48 26.31
C ASN A 145 20.27 -5.94 27.19
N LEU A 146 21.51 -5.61 26.79
CA LEU A 146 22.70 -5.92 27.58
C LEU A 146 22.88 -5.00 28.80
N LEU A 147 22.51 -3.72 28.68
CA LEU A 147 22.68 -2.72 29.74
C LEU A 147 21.54 -2.74 30.76
N ALA A 148 20.36 -3.17 30.37
CA ALA A 148 19.18 -3.13 31.21
C ALA A 148 19.17 -4.26 32.26
N PRO A 149 18.53 -4.03 33.42
CA PRO A 149 18.23 -5.10 34.36
C PRO A 149 17.37 -6.20 33.71
N PRO A 150 17.58 -7.49 34.05
CA PRO A 150 16.83 -8.60 33.47
C PRO A 150 15.30 -8.53 33.69
N ASP A 151 14.85 -7.79 34.69
CA ASP A 151 13.45 -7.56 35.05
C ASP A 151 12.84 -6.31 34.38
N SER A 152 13.58 -5.66 33.48
CA SER A 152 13.09 -4.50 32.71
C SER A 152 11.94 -4.89 31.78
N GLU A 153 10.81 -4.18 31.86
CA GLU A 153 9.68 -4.33 30.94
C GLU A 153 10.04 -3.95 29.49
N TYR A 154 10.91 -2.96 29.32
CA TYR A 154 11.25 -2.40 28.01
C TYR A 154 12.41 -3.13 27.33
N PHE A 155 13.33 -3.68 28.11
CA PHE A 155 14.59 -4.22 27.58
C PHE A 155 15.00 -5.56 28.19
N GLY A 156 14.15 -6.21 29.00
CA GLY A 156 14.50 -7.47 29.66
C GLY A 156 14.75 -8.63 28.69
N ASP A 157 14.10 -8.60 27.52
CA ASP A 157 14.36 -9.51 26.41
C ASP A 157 14.62 -8.75 25.11
N PHE A 158 15.27 -9.42 24.16
CA PHE A 158 15.66 -8.81 22.89
C PHE A 158 14.48 -8.32 22.05
N PHE A 159 13.33 -9.01 22.08
CA PHE A 159 12.16 -8.60 21.30
C PHE A 159 11.55 -7.32 21.88
N SER A 160 11.42 -7.24 23.21
CA SER A 160 10.99 -6.01 23.89
C SER A 160 11.97 -4.85 23.64
N ALA A 161 13.29 -5.11 23.69
CA ALA A 161 14.30 -4.10 23.40
C ALA A 161 14.26 -3.62 21.94
N TRP A 162 14.04 -4.53 20.99
CA TRP A 162 13.88 -4.23 19.57
C TRP A 162 12.62 -3.40 19.31
N PHE A 163 11.50 -3.76 19.93
CA PHE A 163 10.24 -3.01 19.82
C PHE A 163 10.36 -1.62 20.45
N THR A 164 10.96 -1.50 21.63
CA THR A 164 11.20 -0.21 22.29
C THR A 164 12.14 0.68 21.46
N SER A 165 13.21 0.11 20.89
CA SER A 165 14.14 0.84 20.01
C SER A 165 13.49 1.28 18.69
N TYR A 166 12.54 0.49 18.18
CA TYR A 166 11.70 0.89 17.04
C TYR A 166 10.82 2.10 17.38
N SER A 167 10.15 2.11 18.53
CA SER A 167 9.36 3.27 18.97
C SER A 167 10.22 4.53 19.15
N LEU A 168 11.43 4.35 19.71
CA LEU A 168 12.42 5.42 19.86
C LEU A 168 12.78 6.07 18.52
N MET A 169 12.85 5.29 17.43
CA MET A 169 13.15 5.79 16.08
C MET A 169 12.13 6.83 15.59
N PHE A 170 10.86 6.69 16.01
CA PHE A 170 9.79 7.63 15.67
C PHE A 170 9.62 8.77 16.69
N GLY A 171 10.51 8.84 17.68
CA GLY A 171 10.43 9.83 18.76
C GLY A 171 9.40 9.49 19.84
N GLU A 172 8.89 8.26 19.86
CA GLU A 172 8.00 7.79 20.93
C GLU A 172 8.85 7.16 22.04
N PHE A 173 9.12 7.93 23.09
CA PHE A 173 9.91 7.46 24.22
C PHE A 173 9.53 8.17 25.53
N ASP A 174 9.67 7.44 26.65
CA ASP A 174 9.72 8.03 27.98
C ASP A 174 11.18 8.21 28.40
N SER A 175 11.60 9.46 28.58
CA SER A 175 12.98 9.80 28.97
C SER A 175 13.41 9.21 30.32
N PHE A 176 12.49 8.85 31.20
CA PHE A 176 12.82 8.25 32.50
C PHE A 176 13.43 6.85 32.35
N VAL A 177 13.01 6.12 31.32
CA VAL A 177 13.42 4.74 31.03
C VAL A 177 14.91 4.63 30.70
N TYR A 178 15.56 5.71 30.28
CA TYR A 178 16.97 5.71 29.82
C TYR A 178 17.95 6.32 30.84
N LYS A 179 17.48 6.69 32.03
CA LYS A 179 18.30 7.38 33.06
C LYS A 179 18.98 6.44 34.04
N ASP A 180 18.66 5.15 34.00
CA ASP A 180 19.14 4.15 34.96
C ASP A 180 20.65 3.92 34.87
N SER A 181 21.26 4.17 33.71
CA SER A 181 22.70 4.08 33.48
C SER A 181 23.19 5.21 32.60
N PHE A 182 24.39 5.72 32.91
CA PHE A 182 25.05 6.73 32.08
C PHE A 182 25.21 6.26 30.62
N PHE A 183 25.58 5.00 30.41
CA PHE A 183 25.76 4.44 29.07
C PHE A 183 24.43 4.33 28.31
N MET A 184 23.36 4.00 29.01
CA MET A 184 22.03 3.91 28.43
C MET A 184 21.53 5.29 27.98
N GLY A 185 21.72 6.30 28.82
CA GLY A 185 21.45 7.69 28.45
C GLY A 185 22.32 8.17 27.28
N LEU A 186 23.59 7.78 27.25
CA LEU A 186 24.51 8.13 26.16
C LEU A 186 24.07 7.51 24.82
N PHE A 187 23.77 6.21 24.79
CA PHE A 187 23.31 5.53 23.57
C PHE A 187 21.97 6.08 23.09
N PHE A 188 21.02 6.32 23.99
CA PHE A 188 19.77 7.01 23.69
C PHE A 188 19.99 8.38 22.99
N HIS A 189 20.90 9.23 23.51
CA HIS A 189 21.18 10.53 22.88
C HIS A 189 21.87 10.39 21.52
N LEU A 190 22.83 9.47 21.39
CA LEU A 190 23.51 9.21 20.12
C LEU A 190 22.55 8.68 19.06
N PHE A 191 21.66 7.76 19.44
CA PHE A 191 20.65 7.18 18.55
C PHE A 191 19.64 8.23 18.10
N THR A 192 19.07 9.01 19.04
CA THR A 192 18.09 10.06 18.71
C THR A 192 18.69 11.15 17.82
N ILE A 193 19.92 11.62 18.08
CA ILE A 193 20.60 12.57 17.19
C ILE A 193 20.81 11.96 15.81
N THR A 194 21.30 10.72 15.73
CA THR A 194 21.58 10.07 14.45
C THR A 194 20.30 9.86 13.64
N VAL A 195 19.27 9.26 14.25
CA VAL A 195 18.02 8.93 13.56
C VAL A 195 17.22 10.20 13.24
N SER A 196 16.94 11.04 14.25
CA SER A 196 16.01 12.16 14.08
C SER A 196 16.62 13.33 13.34
N ILE A 197 17.93 13.57 13.46
CA ILE A 197 18.59 14.71 12.80
C ILE A 197 19.26 14.28 11.50
N VAL A 198 20.02 13.19 11.49
CA VAL A 198 20.76 12.80 10.27
C VAL A 198 19.88 12.00 9.33
N LEU A 199 19.34 10.88 9.80
CA LEU A 199 18.65 9.93 8.93
C LEU A 199 17.33 10.47 8.40
N LEU A 200 16.54 11.19 9.21
CA LEU A 200 15.29 11.81 8.73
C LEU A 200 15.55 12.86 7.63
N ASN A 201 16.61 13.66 7.76
CA ASN A 201 16.98 14.65 6.74
C ASN A 201 17.48 13.99 5.45
N VAL A 202 18.22 12.89 5.56
CA VAL A 202 18.63 12.07 4.40
C VAL A 202 17.40 11.46 3.71
N LEU A 203 16.42 10.97 4.47
CA LEU A 203 15.18 10.41 3.92
C LEU A 203 14.41 11.44 3.08
N ILE A 204 14.29 12.68 3.58
CA ILE A 204 13.63 13.76 2.83
C ILE A 204 14.38 14.06 1.53
N ALA A 205 15.72 14.07 1.56
CA ALA A 205 16.52 14.27 0.36
C ALA A 205 16.29 13.17 -0.69
N ILE A 206 16.24 11.89 -0.27
CA ILE A 206 15.96 10.76 -1.17
C ILE A 206 14.55 10.86 -1.78
N ILE A 207 13.54 11.21 -0.98
CA ILE A 207 12.17 11.35 -1.46
C ILE A 207 12.06 12.54 -2.43
N SER A 208 12.77 13.65 -2.18
CA SER A 208 12.79 14.81 -3.08
C SER A 208 13.38 14.46 -4.45
N ASP A 209 14.53 13.78 -4.49
CA ASP A 209 15.15 13.32 -5.74
C ASP A 209 14.24 12.35 -6.50
N THR A 210 13.61 11.41 -5.78
CA THR A 210 12.63 10.49 -6.37
C THR A 210 11.45 11.24 -6.99
N TYR A 211 10.92 12.24 -6.28
CA TYR A 211 9.79 13.04 -6.76
C TYR A 211 10.14 13.78 -8.05
N GLU A 212 11.28 14.47 -8.11
CA GLU A 212 11.75 15.20 -9.29
C GLU A 212 11.94 14.25 -10.47
N ARG A 213 12.63 13.12 -10.25
CA ARG A 213 12.89 12.10 -11.27
C ARG A 213 11.60 11.49 -11.85
N VAL A 214 10.61 11.21 -11.00
CA VAL A 214 9.31 10.68 -11.44
C VAL A 214 8.47 11.77 -12.09
N GLN A 215 8.56 13.02 -11.66
CA GLN A 215 7.87 14.15 -12.27
C GLN A 215 8.35 14.39 -13.71
N GLU A 216 9.67 14.39 -13.95
CA GLU A 216 10.25 14.55 -15.29
C GLU A 216 9.85 13.43 -16.24
N LYS A 217 9.78 12.19 -15.74
CA LYS A 217 9.42 10.99 -16.53
C LYS A 217 7.93 10.62 -16.46
N GLY A 218 7.13 11.42 -15.75
CA GLY A 218 5.79 11.04 -15.32
C GLY A 218 4.79 10.96 -16.46
N ALA A 219 4.83 11.91 -17.40
CA ALA A 219 3.86 11.96 -18.50
C ALA A 219 3.99 10.76 -19.46
N PRO A 220 5.18 10.37 -19.95
CA PRO A 220 5.35 9.17 -20.76
C PRO A 220 5.01 7.88 -19.99
N LYS A 221 5.41 7.77 -18.71
CA LYS A 221 5.12 6.58 -17.90
C LYS A 221 3.62 6.42 -17.62
N SER A 222 2.91 7.50 -17.32
CA SER A 222 1.46 7.48 -17.11
C SER A 222 0.70 7.13 -18.40
N LEU A 223 1.16 7.61 -19.57
CA LEU A 223 0.61 7.22 -20.88
C LEU A 223 0.78 5.72 -21.13
N LEU A 224 1.95 5.17 -20.82
CA LEU A 224 2.22 3.73 -20.95
C LEU A 224 1.34 2.91 -20.00
N GLU A 225 1.23 3.29 -18.72
CA GLU A 225 0.35 2.60 -17.77
C GLU A 225 -1.13 2.60 -18.22
N ARG A 226 -1.59 3.70 -18.83
CA ARG A 226 -2.95 3.77 -19.40
C ARG A 226 -3.10 2.87 -20.62
N ALA A 227 -2.10 2.83 -21.50
CA ALA A 227 -2.12 1.93 -22.66
C ALA A 227 -2.18 0.47 -22.20
N ASP A 228 -1.41 0.10 -21.18
CA ASP A 228 -1.44 -1.24 -20.58
C ASP A 228 -2.82 -1.57 -19.99
N LEU A 229 -3.42 -0.64 -19.23
CA LEU A 229 -4.77 -0.82 -18.69
C LEU A 229 -5.83 -0.98 -19.79
N ILE A 230 -5.72 -0.23 -20.90
CA ILE A 230 -6.63 -0.36 -22.05
C ILE A 230 -6.46 -1.74 -22.69
N LEU A 231 -5.23 -2.23 -22.86
CA LEU A 231 -4.97 -3.56 -23.41
C LEU A 231 -5.51 -4.67 -22.49
N GLU A 232 -5.30 -4.56 -21.17
CA GLU A 232 -5.89 -5.47 -20.17
C GLU A 232 -7.43 -5.47 -20.25
N MET A 233 -8.04 -4.29 -20.38
CA MET A 233 -9.50 -4.17 -20.56
C MET A 233 -9.96 -4.83 -21.85
N GLN A 234 -9.27 -4.57 -22.97
CA GLN A 234 -9.61 -5.14 -24.29
C GLN A 234 -9.52 -6.68 -24.28
N GLN A 235 -8.52 -7.26 -23.62
CA GLN A 235 -8.40 -8.72 -23.49
C GLN A 235 -9.58 -9.35 -22.74
N ARG A 236 -10.24 -8.58 -21.86
CA ARG A 236 -11.41 -9.02 -21.07
C ARG A 236 -12.74 -8.77 -21.79
N MET A 237 -12.74 -8.06 -22.91
CA MET A 237 -13.96 -7.77 -23.68
C MET A 237 -14.41 -8.98 -24.49
N LEU A 238 -15.73 -9.14 -24.64
CA LEU A 238 -16.30 -10.14 -25.54
C LEU A 238 -15.97 -9.79 -26.99
N GLN A 239 -15.84 -10.80 -27.84
CA GLN A 239 -15.54 -10.61 -29.26
C GLN A 239 -16.56 -9.72 -29.98
N SER A 240 -17.83 -9.72 -29.52
CA SER A 240 -18.87 -8.80 -29.99
C SER A 240 -18.63 -7.34 -29.61
N GLN A 241 -18.00 -7.07 -28.47
CA GLN A 241 -17.66 -5.72 -28.02
C GLN A 241 -16.42 -5.20 -28.74
N CYS A 242 -15.45 -6.08 -29.05
CA CYS A 242 -14.29 -5.74 -29.88
C CYS A 242 -14.69 -5.39 -31.32
N ALA A 243 -15.82 -5.92 -31.80
CA ALA A 243 -16.37 -5.61 -33.11
C ALA A 243 -17.30 -4.38 -33.13
N ASP A 244 -17.56 -3.74 -31.98
CA ASP A 244 -18.40 -2.55 -31.92
C ASP A 244 -17.65 -1.32 -32.46
N PRO A 245 -18.10 -0.72 -33.59
CA PRO A 245 -17.45 0.45 -34.18
C PRO A 245 -17.48 1.69 -33.27
N LYS A 246 -18.35 1.73 -32.25
CA LYS A 246 -18.37 2.83 -31.26
C LYS A 246 -17.19 2.76 -30.30
N LEU A 247 -16.73 1.55 -29.97
CA LEU A 247 -15.61 1.31 -29.07
C LEU A 247 -14.28 1.26 -29.83
N PHE A 248 -14.30 0.69 -31.03
CA PHE A 248 -13.14 0.57 -31.93
C PHE A 248 -13.43 1.18 -33.31
N PRO A 249 -13.54 2.52 -33.41
CA PRO A 249 -13.74 3.17 -34.70
C PRO A 249 -12.47 3.06 -35.57
N GLU A 250 -12.64 3.10 -36.90
CA GLU A 250 -11.51 3.21 -37.82
C GLU A 250 -10.88 4.60 -37.73
N TRP A 251 -9.59 4.65 -37.41
CA TRP A 251 -8.81 5.89 -37.32
C TRP A 251 -7.92 6.05 -38.54
N VAL A 252 -7.89 7.26 -39.10
CA VAL A 252 -6.90 7.66 -40.12
C VAL A 252 -5.92 8.62 -39.46
N HIS A 253 -4.66 8.21 -39.36
CA HIS A 253 -3.60 9.09 -38.88
C HIS A 253 -3.05 9.90 -40.06
N VAL A 254 -3.35 11.20 -40.10
CA VAL A 254 -2.84 12.11 -41.13
C VAL A 254 -1.64 12.86 -40.57
N ILE A 255 -0.48 12.69 -41.18
CA ILE A 255 0.72 13.44 -40.84
C ILE A 255 0.75 14.69 -41.71
N GLU A 256 0.58 15.85 -41.09
CA GLU A 256 0.72 17.14 -41.76
C GLU A 256 2.14 17.67 -41.60
N ARG A 257 2.69 18.27 -42.65
CA ARG A 257 3.99 18.92 -42.59
C ARG A 257 3.84 20.18 -41.74
N VAL A 258 4.56 20.25 -40.61
CA VAL A 258 4.68 21.49 -39.85
C VAL A 258 5.39 22.51 -40.73
N GLU A 259 4.65 23.49 -41.25
CA GLU A 259 5.26 24.69 -41.81
C GLU A 259 5.96 25.41 -40.66
N LEU A 260 7.27 25.61 -40.80
CA LEU A 260 8.08 26.34 -39.84
C LEU A 260 7.53 27.78 -39.72
N PHE A 261 6.63 28.01 -38.77
CA PHE A 261 6.31 29.36 -38.32
C PHE A 261 7.58 29.95 -37.70
N ASP A 262 8.02 31.08 -38.25
CA ASP A 262 9.19 31.86 -37.85
C ASP A 262 9.15 32.13 -36.33
N SER A 263 9.88 31.33 -35.56
CA SER A 263 9.94 31.32 -34.10
C SER A 263 10.77 32.48 -33.56
N ARG A 264 10.37 33.71 -33.90
CA ARG A 264 10.97 34.93 -33.33
C ARG A 264 10.28 35.45 -32.06
N HIS A 265 9.15 34.89 -31.62
CA HIS A 265 8.39 35.43 -30.49
C HIS A 265 7.91 34.47 -29.39
N GLU A 266 8.31 33.19 -29.39
CA GLU A 266 8.02 32.34 -28.24
C GLU A 266 9.17 32.35 -27.23
N ALA A 267 9.00 33.22 -26.25
CA ALA A 267 9.83 33.33 -25.06
C ALA A 267 9.99 31.96 -24.39
N TRP A 268 11.24 31.62 -24.14
CA TRP A 268 11.70 30.53 -23.30
C TRP A 268 10.89 30.46 -21.99
N SER A 269 10.07 29.42 -21.79
CA SER A 269 9.20 29.25 -20.61
C SER A 269 9.91 28.53 -19.46
N GLY A 270 11.16 28.95 -19.20
CA GLY A 270 12.11 28.36 -18.27
C GLY A 270 11.48 27.56 -17.14
N ARG A 271 11.76 26.26 -17.13
CA ARG A 271 11.67 25.45 -15.92
C ARG A 271 13.09 25.02 -15.58
N LEU A 272 13.57 25.57 -14.47
CA LEU A 272 14.66 25.03 -13.69
C LEU A 272 14.21 23.72 -13.06
#